data_AF-A0A350WW53-F1
#
_entry.id   AF-A0A350WW53-F1
#
_cell.length_a   1.000
_cell.length_b   1.000
_cell.length_c   1.000
_cell.angle_alpha   90.00
_cell.angle_beta   90.00
_cell.angle_gamma   90.00
#
_symmetry.space_group_name_H-M   'P 1'
#
loop_
_entity.id
_entity.type
_entity.pdbx_description
1 polymer ?
#
loop_
_entity_poly.entity_id
_entity_poly.type
_entity_poly.pdbx_seq_one_letter_code
_entity_poly.pdbx_strand_id
1 'polypeptide(L)'
;MFIVIWEYRVKEAYLDDFMQFYAPDGDWATLFKKGRGYLGTELLRDEQNPRRYLTLDRWTSGQEYEAFLSVFAKEYKAIDTRCEGWTESESLLYRGSSSE
;
A
#
# COMPACT_ATOMS: atom_id res chain seq x y z
N MET A 1 -6.06 6.18 15.31
CA MET A 1 -5.31 6.18 14.03
C MET A 1 -6.14 5.44 12.98
N PHE A 2 -5.99 5.74 11.69
CA PHE A 2 -6.65 5.01 10.60
C PHE A 2 -5.63 4.15 9.85
N ILE A 3 -5.98 2.90 9.55
CA ILE A 3 -5.10 1.92 8.93
C ILE A 3 -5.81 1.30 7.73
N VAL A 4 -5.05 1.11 6.65
CA VAL A 4 -5.45 0.31 5.49
C VAL A 4 -4.44 -0.83 5.35
N ILE A 5 -4.95 -2.06 5.24
CA ILE A 5 -4.14 -3.26 5.06
C ILE A 5 -4.57 -3.97 3.79
N TRP A 6 -3.63 -4.15 2.88
CA TRP A 6 -3.79 -5.00 1.71
C TRP A 6 -2.92 -6.23 1.79
N GLU A 7 -3.42 -7.35 1.27
CA GLU A 7 -2.66 -8.55 1.00
C GLU A 7 -2.39 -8.69 -0.49
N TYR A 8 -1.18 -9.13 -0.82
CA TYR A 8 -0.74 -9.43 -2.17
C TYR A 8 -0.14 -10.83 -2.24
N ARG A 9 -0.49 -11.56 -3.29
CA ARG A 9 0.27 -12.73 -3.76
C ARG A 9 1.02 -12.31 -5.01
N VAL A 10 2.33 -12.16 -4.90
CA VAL A 10 3.19 -11.61 -5.95
C VAL A 10 3.71 -12.74 -6.84
N LYS A 11 3.70 -12.54 -8.15
CA LYS A 11 4.33 -13.47 -9.09
C LYS A 11 5.84 -13.48 -8.85
N GLU A 12 6.46 -14.65 -8.89
CA GLU A 12 7.88 -14.83 -8.55
C GLU A 12 8.81 -13.91 -9.37
N ALA A 13 8.49 -13.70 -10.65
CA ALA A 13 9.26 -12.85 -11.56
C ALA A 13 9.27 -11.35 -11.20
N TYR A 14 8.38 -10.88 -10.32
CA TYR A 14 8.23 -9.47 -9.98
C TYR A 14 8.46 -9.17 -8.50
N LEU A 15 9.08 -10.10 -7.75
CA LEU A 15 9.33 -9.90 -6.31
C LEU A 15 10.20 -8.68 -6.04
N ASP A 16 11.29 -8.52 -6.78
CA ASP A 16 12.22 -7.40 -6.60
C ASP A 16 11.57 -6.06 -6.97
N ASP A 17 10.85 -6.02 -8.10
CA ASP A 17 10.10 -4.84 -8.54
C ASP A 17 9.06 -4.43 -7.50
N PHE A 18 8.31 -5.39 -6.96
CA PHE A 18 7.30 -5.17 -5.94
C PHE A 18 7.92 -4.63 -4.64
N MET A 19 9.02 -5.24 -4.18
CA MET A 19 9.72 -4.78 -2.97
C MET A 19 10.27 -3.36 -3.13
N GLN A 20 10.84 -3.03 -4.30
CA GLN A 20 11.35 -1.68 -4.57
C GLN A 20 10.21 -0.66 -4.67
N PHE A 21 9.08 -1.02 -5.27
CA PHE A 21 7.93 -0.14 -5.41
C PHE A 21 7.29 0.25 -4.07
N TYR A 22 7.26 -0.68 -3.11
CA TYR A 22 6.76 -0.46 -1.74
C TYR A 22 7.85 -0.11 -0.71
N ALA A 23 9.11 0.08 -1.14
CA ALA A 23 10.18 0.55 -0.26
C ALA A 23 9.87 1.96 0.31
N PRO A 24 10.51 2.37 1.42
CA PRO A 24 10.28 3.69 2.02
C PRO A 24 10.49 4.89 1.07
N ASP A 25 11.30 4.72 0.03
CA ASP A 25 11.59 5.67 -1.05
C ASP A 25 11.00 5.25 -2.41
N GLY A 26 10.25 4.15 -2.45
CA GLY A 26 9.55 3.66 -3.64
C GLY A 26 8.41 4.57 -4.10
N ASP A 27 7.89 4.28 -5.29
CA ASP A 27 6.84 5.09 -5.94
C ASP A 27 5.57 5.20 -5.08
N TRP A 28 5.18 4.12 -4.40
CA TRP A 28 4.00 4.10 -3.53
C TRP A 28 4.16 5.06 -2.35
N ALA A 29 5.22 4.88 -1.55
CA ALA A 29 5.51 5.73 -0.41
C ALA A 29 5.72 7.19 -0.83
N THR A 30 6.35 7.43 -1.99
CA THR A 30 6.58 8.78 -2.52
C THR A 30 5.28 9.49 -2.88
N LEU A 31 4.28 8.79 -3.44
CA LEU A 31 2.96 9.37 -3.66
C LEU A 31 2.25 9.65 -2.33
N PHE A 32 2.22 8.67 -1.43
CA PHE A 32 1.48 8.75 -0.17
C PHE A 32 2.00 9.84 0.77
N LYS A 33 3.31 10.12 0.76
CA LYS A 33 3.93 11.25 1.48
C LYS A 33 3.36 12.63 1.11
N LYS A 34 2.68 12.76 -0.04
CA LYS A 34 2.01 14.01 -0.44
C LYS A 34 0.67 14.20 0.28
N GLY A 35 0.09 13.14 0.82
CA GLY A 35 -1.14 13.18 1.60
C GLY A 35 -0.91 13.81 2.97
N ARG A 36 -1.74 14.79 3.31
CA ARG A 36 -1.78 15.30 4.68
C ARG A 36 -2.21 14.17 5.62
N GLY A 37 -1.63 14.10 6.82
CA GLY A 37 -1.96 13.08 7.80
C GLY A 37 -1.41 11.67 7.50
N TYR A 38 -0.62 11.47 6.45
CA TYR A 38 0.08 10.21 6.21
C TYR A 38 1.16 9.98 7.28
N LEU A 39 1.18 8.78 7.87
CA LEU A 39 2.08 8.38 8.95
C LEU A 39 3.15 7.36 8.50
N GLY A 40 3.04 6.83 7.28
CA GLY A 40 3.97 5.85 6.74
C GLY A 40 3.28 4.61 6.17
N THR A 41 4.01 3.92 5.30
CA THR A 41 3.67 2.62 4.74
C THR A 41 4.72 1.63 5.20
N GLU A 42 4.28 0.49 5.71
CA GLU A 42 5.16 -0.65 5.97
C GLU A 42 4.84 -1.79 5.02
N LEU A 43 5.89 -2.39 4.46
CA LEU A 43 5.78 -3.63 3.70
C LEU A 43 6.18 -4.80 4.61
N LEU A 44 5.24 -5.70 4.86
CA LEU A 44 5.47 -6.94 5.60
C LEU A 44 5.58 -8.10 4.63
N ARG A 45 6.56 -8.96 4.87
CA ARG A 45 6.74 -10.21 4.14
C ARG A 45 6.37 -11.39 5.03
N ASP A 46 5.60 -12.33 4.49
CA ASP A 46 5.28 -13.57 5.19
C ASP A 46 6.54 -14.47 5.26
N GLU A 47 6.87 -14.97 6.46
CA GLU A 47 8.02 -15.85 6.69
C GLU A 47 7.84 -17.24 6.08
N GLN A 48 6.60 -17.74 6.02
CA GLN A 48 6.27 -19.08 5.52
C GLN A 48 5.98 -19.08 4.02
N ASN A 49 5.52 -17.94 3.48
CA ASN A 49 5.23 -17.80 2.06
C ASN A 49 5.98 -16.61 1.45
N PRO A 50 7.10 -16.84 0.74
CA PRO A 50 7.94 -15.76 0.21
C PRO A 50 7.27 -14.90 -0.87
N ARG A 51 6.10 -15.32 -1.37
CA ARG A 51 5.30 -14.60 -2.37
C ARG A 51 4.13 -13.82 -1.75
N ARG A 52 3.92 -13.91 -0.43
CA ARG A 52 2.84 -13.21 0.27
C ARG A 52 3.37 -11.98 0.99
N TYR A 53 2.76 -10.85 0.70
CA TYR A 53 3.12 -9.55 1.27
C TYR A 53 1.89 -8.82 1.77
N LEU A 54 2.07 -7.99 2.81
CA LEU A 54 1.07 -7.04 3.25
C LEU A 54 1.62 -5.61 3.17
N THR A 55 0.77 -4.66 2.80
CA THR A 55 1.05 -3.23 3.02
C THR A 55 0.22 -2.73 4.19
N LEU A 56 0.82 -1.91 5.04
CA LEU A 56 0.14 -1.22 6.14
C LEU A 56 0.31 0.28 5.93
N ASP A 57 -0.72 0.93 5.38
CA ASP A 57 -0.76 2.38 5.22
C ASP A 57 -1.41 3.01 6.45
N ARG A 58 -0.67 3.87 7.14
CA ARG A 58 -1.15 4.54 8.36
C ARG A 58 -1.45 6.00 8.13
N TRP A 59 -2.53 6.45 8.73
CA TRP A 59 -3.06 7.81 8.58
C TRP A 59 -3.55 8.33 9.93
N THR A 60 -3.46 9.64 10.14
CA THR A 60 -3.98 10.29 11.35
C THR A 60 -5.50 10.10 11.47
N SER A 61 -6.23 10.08 10.35
CA SER A 61 -7.68 9.83 10.30
C SER A 61 -8.13 9.25 8.95
N GLY A 62 -9.34 8.68 8.90
CA GLY A 62 -9.94 8.22 7.65
C GLY A 62 -10.30 9.37 6.71
N GLN A 63 -10.57 10.56 7.24
CA GLN A 63 -10.87 11.75 6.45
C GLN A 63 -9.66 12.22 5.64
N GLU A 64 -8.47 12.21 6.25
CA GLU A 64 -7.21 12.56 5.57
C GLU A 64 -6.86 11.53 4.49
N TYR A 65 -7.11 10.24 4.74
CA TYR A 65 -6.98 9.19 3.73
C TYR A 65 -7.95 9.38 2.54
N GLU A 66 -9.23 9.65 2.81
CA GLU A 66 -10.22 9.88 1.75
C GLU A 66 -9.93 11.16 0.95
N ALA A 67 -9.48 12.22 1.62
CA ALA A 67 -9.04 13.45 0.97
C ALA A 67 -7.84 13.18 0.05
N PHE A 68 -6.85 12.40 0.52
CA PHE A 68 -5.72 11.97 -0.30
C PHE A 68 -6.17 11.20 -1.55
N LEU A 69 -7.02 10.18 -1.39
CA LEU A 69 -7.53 9.40 -2.53
C LEU A 69 -8.28 10.27 -3.53
N SER A 70 -9.03 11.27 -3.06
CA SER A 70 -9.77 12.18 -3.94
C SER A 70 -8.83 13.11 -4.73
N VAL A 71 -7.83 13.69 -4.05
CA VAL A 71 -6.89 14.66 -4.66
C VAL A 71 -5.94 13.98 -5.65
N PHE A 72 -5.43 12.79 -5.29
CA PHE A 72 -4.42 12.06 -6.07
C PHE A 72 -5.00 10.88 -6.85
N ALA A 73 -6.31 10.89 -7.14
CA ALA A 73 -7.02 9.76 -7.75
C ALA A 73 -6.38 9.25 -9.05
N LYS A 74 -5.84 10.15 -9.88
CA LYS A 74 -5.21 9.80 -11.16
C LYS A 74 -3.87 9.12 -10.95
N GLU A 75 -3.01 9.71 -10.12
CA GLU A 75 -1.69 9.18 -9.77
C GLU A 75 -1.81 7.86 -9.02
N TYR A 76 -2.75 7.77 -8.07
CA TYR A 76 -3.07 6.54 -7.36
C TYR A 76 -3.43 5.43 -8.34
N LYS A 77 -4.38 5.69 -9.25
CA LYS A 77 -4.78 4.71 -10.26
C LYS A 77 -3.61 4.29 -11.17
N ALA A 78 -2.74 5.22 -11.54
CA ALA A 78 -1.61 4.93 -12.41
C ALA A 78 -0.60 3.97 -11.74
N ILE A 79 -0.30 4.16 -10.45
CA ILE A 79 0.63 3.28 -9.74
C ILE A 79 -0.03 1.96 -9.32
N ASP A 80 -1.34 1.96 -9.07
CA ASP A 80 -2.14 0.77 -8.75
C ASP A 80 -2.18 -0.22 -9.93
N THR A 81 -2.48 0.26 -11.15
CA THR A 81 -2.46 -0.57 -12.37
C THR A 81 -1.07 -1.17 -12.65
N ARG A 82 0.01 -0.52 -12.22
CA ARG A 82 1.37 -1.10 -12.35
C ARG A 82 1.53 -2.32 -11.44
N CYS A 83 0.93 -2.29 -10.24
CA CYS A 83 0.98 -3.38 -9.28
C CYS A 83 0.10 -4.58 -9.70
N GLU A 84 -1.07 -4.34 -10.32
CA GLU A 84 -1.96 -5.40 -10.84
C GLU A 84 -1.21 -6.37 -11.79
N GLY A 85 -0.26 -5.86 -12.58
CA GLY A 85 0.56 -6.68 -13.48
C GLY A 85 1.49 -7.67 -12.76
N TRP A 86 1.88 -7.35 -11.53
CA TRP A 86 2.87 -8.08 -10.74
C TRP A 86 2.25 -9.12 -9.80
N THR A 87 0.96 -9.02 -9.50
CA THR A 87 0.27 -9.87 -8.53
C THR A 87 -0.57 -10.95 -9.21
N GLU A 88 -0.67 -12.11 -8.55
CA GLU A 88 -1.65 -13.17 -8.86
C GLU A 88 -3.02 -12.82 -8.26
N SER A 89 -3.00 -12.19 -7.08
CA SER A 89 -4.18 -11.71 -6.40
C SER A 89 -3.83 -10.60 -5.43
N GLU A 90 -4.77 -9.70 -5.23
CA GLU A 90 -4.74 -8.69 -4.17
C GLU A 90 -6.07 -8.68 -3.41
N SER A 91 -6.05 -8.33 -2.13
CA SER A 91 -7.25 -8.32 -1.30
C SER A 91 -7.13 -7.30 -0.18
N LEU A 92 -8.15 -6.45 -0.05
CA LEU A 92 -8.27 -5.55 1.10
C LEU A 92 -8.58 -6.39 2.35
N LEU A 93 -7.66 -6.44 3.30
CA LEU A 93 -7.85 -7.15 4.57
C LEU A 93 -8.49 -6.25 5.63
N TYR A 94 -8.15 -4.97 5.62
CA TYR A 94 -8.64 -4.04 6.63
C TYR A 94 -8.66 -2.61 6.11
N ARG A 95 -9.70 -1.86 6.48
CA ARG A 95 -9.80 -0.41 6.31
C ARG A 95 -10.63 0.15 7.44
N GLY A 96 -10.01 0.87 8.35
CA GLY A 96 -10.72 1.37 9.52
C GLY A 96 -9.83 2.05 10.55
N SER A 97 -10.46 2.47 11.64
CA SER A 97 -9.76 3.07 12.78
C SER A 97 -9.21 1.99 13.72
N SER A 98 -7.94 2.07 14.06
CA SER A 98 -7.39 1.31 15.18
C SER A 98 -7.88 1.93 16.49
N SER A 99 -8.36 1.09 17.41
CA SER A 99 -8.55 1.47 18.81
C SER A 99 -7.18 1.77 19.43
N GLU A 100 -7.12 2.81 20.27
CA GLU A 100 -6.03 2.99 21.22
C GLU A 100 -6.06 1.91 22.30
#